data_AF-A0A196NZA7-F1
#
_entry.id   AF-A0A196NZA7-F1
#
_cell.length_a   1.000
_cell.length_b   1.000
_cell.length_c   1.000
_cell.angle_alpha   90.00
_cell.angle_beta   90.00
_cell.angle_gamma   90.00
#
_symmetry.space_group_name_H-M   'P 1'
#
loop_
_entity.id
_entity.type
_entity.pdbx_description
1 polymer ?
#
loop_
_entity_poly.entity_id
_entity_poly.type
_entity_poly.pdbx_seq_one_letter_code
_entity_poly.pdbx_strand_id
1 'polypeptide(L)'
;MIADPTVFFSAELAEGRKLCLLPMSRMHAEEPVWLARELLFYPANTLSSAPLRVAWEPKRELEEFFAKNHAVHPEFATAEGTELHWIKSAATEVTVEDLITGGLLAFPIDLDWDSFLAPASHEAHLHLISYAAAHAEKYMNQIRFDNCRINTPEILPERAGLLENKQFSAALFYTQQDNESYIIAGDLVRQRFVTGLGLEICGTVVRTFPSGEVWNITSHALQMHTDALEAPNDTAKFINLINLLDYLAAPSDYLPMAKAKAKIARHVAKTRSEYDAIIEDFKFLTSAKDEDNQNFGLRHNIIHIGKRLEDMLIATERKEVLARMDGYARKVIEDLFKLSGQTWSDVEAMRSSKGNNLGL
;
A
#
# COMPACT_ATOMS: atom_id res chain seq x y z
N MET A 1 9.46 17.55 -23.57
CA MET A 1 10.22 17.57 -22.31
C MET A 1 9.19 17.76 -21.22
N ILE A 2 9.01 16.73 -20.39
CA ILE A 2 8.05 16.76 -19.27
C ILE A 2 8.60 17.70 -18.20
N ALA A 3 7.71 18.48 -17.55
CA ALA A 3 8.13 19.44 -16.54
C ALA A 3 8.69 18.76 -15.28
N ASP A 4 9.72 19.38 -14.75
CA ASP A 4 10.49 18.94 -13.58
C ASP A 4 9.64 19.01 -12.29
N PRO A 5 9.69 17.99 -11.41
CA PRO A 5 8.98 18.00 -10.13
C PRO A 5 9.31 19.22 -9.26
N THR A 6 10.53 19.77 -9.33
CA THR A 6 10.91 20.97 -8.58
C THR A 6 10.12 22.21 -9.01
N VAL A 7 9.64 22.26 -10.26
CA VAL A 7 8.79 23.33 -10.78
C VAL A 7 7.37 23.16 -10.29
N PHE A 8 6.84 21.93 -10.34
CA PHE A 8 5.48 21.63 -9.91
C PHE A 8 5.25 21.86 -8.41
N PHE A 9 6.24 21.54 -7.58
CA PHE A 9 6.18 21.69 -6.12
C PHE A 9 6.93 22.95 -5.62
N SER A 10 7.17 23.93 -6.50
CA SER A 10 8.00 25.10 -6.17
C SER A 10 7.47 25.93 -4.99
N ALA A 11 6.15 25.97 -4.78
CA ALA A 11 5.54 26.67 -3.65
C ALA A 11 5.86 25.97 -2.32
N GLU A 12 5.65 24.65 -2.26
CA GLU A 12 5.89 23.83 -1.08
C GLU A 12 7.39 23.78 -0.73
N LEU A 13 8.26 23.73 -1.74
CA LEU A 13 9.70 23.78 -1.55
C LEU A 13 10.18 25.14 -1.03
N ALA A 14 9.56 26.24 -1.48
CA ALA A 14 9.84 27.58 -0.97
C ALA A 14 9.39 27.76 0.50
N GLU A 15 8.42 26.98 0.96
CA GLU A 15 8.01 26.89 2.37
C GLU A 15 8.96 26.04 3.24
N GLY A 16 10.00 25.46 2.63
CA GLY A 16 11.04 24.69 3.32
C GLY A 16 10.81 23.18 3.32
N ARG A 17 9.72 22.69 2.74
CA ARG A 17 9.50 21.24 2.53
C ARG A 17 10.56 20.70 1.56
N LYS A 18 10.79 19.39 1.61
CA LYS A 18 11.73 18.70 0.73
C LYS A 18 10.98 17.93 -0.34
N LEU A 19 11.56 17.73 -1.51
CA LEU A 19 10.97 16.87 -2.52
C LEU A 19 11.42 15.43 -2.26
N CYS A 20 10.47 14.49 -2.27
CA CYS A 20 10.74 13.06 -2.25
C CYS A 20 10.40 12.47 -3.62
N LEU A 21 11.32 11.69 -4.19
CA LEU A 21 11.05 10.79 -5.31
C LEU A 21 11.14 9.35 -4.82
N LEU A 22 10.09 8.59 -5.04
CA LEU A 22 9.93 7.24 -4.52
C LEU A 22 9.61 6.27 -5.67
N PRO A 23 10.37 5.17 -5.85
CA PRO A 23 10.07 4.13 -6.84
C PRO A 23 8.63 3.66 -6.79
N MET A 24 8.06 3.43 -7.96
CA MET A 24 6.74 2.84 -8.11
C MET A 24 6.69 1.90 -9.30
N SER A 25 7.04 0.65 -9.03
CA SER A 25 7.08 -0.42 -10.04
C SER A 25 5.69 -0.91 -10.41
N ARG A 26 5.58 -1.44 -11.63
CA ARG A 26 4.35 -2.03 -12.18
C ARG A 26 3.17 -1.06 -12.20
N MET A 27 3.46 0.22 -12.40
CA MET A 27 2.49 1.26 -12.69
C MET A 27 2.93 1.99 -13.95
N HIS A 28 2.01 2.21 -14.87
CA HIS A 28 2.29 2.73 -16.22
C HIS A 28 1.36 3.88 -16.54
N ALA A 29 1.87 4.89 -17.24
CA ALA A 29 1.10 5.96 -17.83
C ALA A 29 1.88 6.52 -19.03
N GLU A 30 1.20 7.14 -19.99
CA GLU A 30 1.86 7.76 -21.15
C GLU A 30 2.54 9.09 -20.80
N GLU A 31 1.97 9.81 -19.83
CA GLU A 31 2.42 11.13 -19.38
C GLU A 31 2.35 11.18 -17.85
N PRO A 32 2.96 12.20 -17.18
CA PRO A 32 2.82 12.37 -15.75
C PRO A 32 1.37 12.53 -15.31
N VAL A 33 1.01 11.83 -14.24
CA VAL A 33 -0.36 11.78 -13.73
C VAL A 33 -0.40 12.27 -12.30
N TRP A 34 -1.13 13.36 -12.05
CA TRP A 34 -1.51 13.75 -10.70
C TRP A 34 -2.43 12.68 -10.11
N LEU A 35 -1.97 11.99 -9.06
CA LEU A 35 -2.71 10.98 -8.30
C LEU A 35 -3.43 11.57 -7.08
N ALA A 36 -2.99 12.75 -6.66
CA ALA A 36 -3.65 13.61 -5.70
C ALA A 36 -3.09 15.02 -5.85
N ARG A 37 -3.61 15.98 -5.08
CA ARG A 37 -3.11 17.37 -5.09
C ARG A 37 -1.60 17.48 -4.78
N GLU A 38 -1.08 16.60 -3.93
CA GLU A 38 0.31 16.62 -3.48
C GLU A 38 1.12 15.42 -4.00
N LEU A 39 0.59 14.61 -4.92
CA LEU A 39 1.24 13.39 -5.38
C LEU A 39 1.17 13.28 -6.90
N LEU A 40 2.34 13.29 -7.54
CA LEU A 40 2.50 13.18 -8.97
C LEU A 40 3.22 11.88 -9.32
N PHE A 41 2.66 11.09 -10.23
CA PHE A 41 3.33 9.94 -10.81
C PHE A 41 4.05 10.33 -12.10
N TYR A 42 5.32 9.96 -12.20
CA TYR A 42 6.16 10.07 -13.39
C TYR A 42 6.34 8.68 -14.00
N PRO A 43 5.98 8.49 -15.28
CA PRO A 43 6.24 7.24 -15.97
C PRO A 43 7.74 6.96 -16.11
N ALA A 44 8.05 5.69 -16.35
CA ALA A 44 9.40 5.23 -16.64
C ALA A 44 10.08 6.06 -17.74
N ASN A 45 11.36 6.43 -17.53
CA ASN A 45 12.19 7.16 -18.48
C ASN A 45 11.69 8.57 -18.86
N THR A 46 10.81 9.18 -18.06
CA THR A 46 10.30 10.53 -18.33
C THR A 46 11.04 11.65 -17.61
N LEU A 47 11.72 11.33 -16.52
CA LEU A 47 12.42 12.29 -15.67
C LEU A 47 13.92 12.33 -15.98
N SER A 48 14.48 13.52 -16.10
CA SER A 48 15.94 13.71 -16.16
C SER A 48 16.51 13.91 -14.75
N SER A 49 17.66 13.32 -14.47
CA SER A 49 18.39 13.53 -13.21
C SER A 49 19.15 14.85 -13.16
N ALA A 50 19.44 15.48 -14.30
CA ALA A 50 20.22 16.72 -14.39
C ALA A 50 19.71 17.85 -13.46
N PRO A 51 18.39 18.15 -13.41
CA PRO A 51 17.90 19.19 -12.51
C PRO A 51 17.95 18.81 -11.02
N LEU A 52 17.95 17.53 -10.68
CA LEU A 52 17.91 17.07 -9.29
C LEU A 52 19.25 17.24 -8.57
N ARG A 53 20.35 17.47 -9.31
CA ARG A 53 21.71 17.66 -8.77
C ARG A 53 22.06 16.65 -7.67
N VAL A 54 22.17 15.38 -8.05
CA VAL A 54 22.43 14.29 -7.11
C VAL A 54 23.85 14.39 -6.53
N ALA A 55 23.93 14.94 -5.32
CA ALA A 55 25.15 15.17 -4.55
C ALA A 55 25.64 13.89 -3.86
N TRP A 56 24.74 12.94 -3.57
CA TRP A 56 25.09 11.65 -2.98
C TRP A 56 24.30 10.51 -3.62
N GLU A 57 25.00 9.49 -4.11
CA GLU A 57 24.39 8.25 -4.60
C GLU A 57 25.14 7.02 -4.05
N PRO A 58 24.42 5.94 -3.65
CA PRO A 58 25.02 4.78 -3.01
C PRO A 58 26.24 4.19 -3.73
N LYS A 59 26.14 3.95 -5.04
CA LYS A 59 27.23 3.32 -5.80
C LYS A 59 28.50 4.18 -5.86
N ARG A 60 28.38 5.46 -6.18
CA ARG A 60 29.52 6.39 -6.25
C ARG A 60 30.25 6.49 -4.92
N GLU A 61 29.49 6.52 -3.83
CA GLU A 61 30.02 6.70 -2.49
C GLU A 61 30.75 5.44 -1.99
N LEU A 62 30.28 4.26 -2.40
CA LEU A 62 30.99 3.01 -2.17
C LEU A 62 32.33 2.98 -2.92
N GLU A 63 32.34 3.41 -4.19
CA GLU A 63 33.56 3.50 -5.01
C GLU A 63 34.58 4.48 -4.42
N GLU A 64 34.13 5.66 -3.98
CA GLU A 64 34.97 6.65 -3.31
C GLU A 64 35.52 6.13 -1.97
N PHE A 65 34.70 5.42 -1.20
CA PHE A 65 35.12 4.83 0.06
C PHE A 65 36.24 3.80 -0.14
N PHE A 66 36.11 2.91 -1.12
CA PHE A 66 37.17 1.94 -1.43
C PHE A 66 38.44 2.62 -1.97
N ALA A 67 38.29 3.66 -2.80
CA ALA A 67 39.42 4.43 -3.29
C ALA A 67 40.20 5.11 -2.15
N LYS A 68 39.49 5.72 -1.18
CA LYS A 68 40.09 6.36 0.01
C LYS A 68 40.79 5.36 0.93
N ASN A 69 40.26 4.15 1.07
CA ASN A 69 40.81 3.11 1.94
C ASN A 69 41.90 2.25 1.29
N HIS A 70 42.25 2.51 0.02
CA HIS A 70 43.16 1.66 -0.77
C HIS A 70 42.76 0.17 -0.75
N ALA A 71 41.48 -0.12 -0.51
CA ALA A 71 40.97 -1.46 -0.37
C ALA A 71 40.55 -1.98 -1.75
N VAL A 72 41.23 -3.02 -2.23
CA VAL A 72 40.87 -3.70 -3.48
C VAL A 72 39.66 -4.62 -3.27
N HIS A 73 39.43 -5.06 -2.03
CA HIS A 73 38.29 -5.91 -1.65
C HIS A 73 37.53 -5.35 -0.43
N PRO A 74 36.19 -5.52 -0.39
CA PRO A 74 35.34 -5.01 0.70
C PRO A 74 35.73 -5.46 2.10
N GLU A 75 36.28 -6.68 2.22
CA GLU A 75 36.71 -7.28 3.49
C GLU A 75 37.90 -6.57 4.16
N PHE A 76 38.61 -5.69 3.45
CA PHE A 76 39.74 -4.94 3.99
C PHE A 76 39.42 -3.49 4.34
N ALA A 77 38.20 -3.02 4.03
CA ALA A 77 37.78 -1.67 4.36
C ALA A 77 37.07 -1.66 5.72
N THR A 78 37.48 -0.73 6.61
CA THR A 78 36.84 -0.55 7.92
C THR A 78 36.20 0.83 7.95
N ALA A 79 34.89 0.87 8.22
CA ALA A 79 34.16 2.10 8.45
C ALA A 79 33.85 2.22 9.94
N GLU A 80 34.11 3.39 10.53
CA GLU A 80 33.86 3.65 11.95
C GLU A 80 33.00 4.90 12.14
N GLY A 81 32.30 4.96 13.28
CA GLY A 81 31.54 6.13 13.68
C GLY A 81 30.39 6.49 12.74
N THR A 82 30.28 7.79 12.41
CA THR A 82 29.18 8.35 11.62
C THR A 82 29.22 7.94 10.15
N GLU A 83 30.35 7.53 9.59
CA GLU A 83 30.38 7.12 8.17
C GLU A 83 29.62 5.81 7.92
N LEU A 84 29.46 4.97 8.95
CA LEU A 84 28.86 3.64 8.84
C LEU A 84 27.43 3.66 8.32
N HIS A 85 26.64 4.71 8.63
CA HIS A 85 25.25 4.77 8.18
C HIS A 85 25.11 5.02 6.67
N TRP A 86 25.99 5.84 6.11
CA TRP A 86 26.05 6.10 4.66
C TRP A 86 26.61 4.89 3.93
N ILE A 87 27.63 4.21 4.49
CA ILE A 87 28.21 3.00 3.88
C ILE A 87 27.20 1.85 3.81
N LYS A 88 26.30 1.70 4.79
CA LYS A 88 25.22 0.71 4.73
C LYS A 88 24.26 0.97 3.56
N SER A 89 23.94 2.23 3.30
CA SER A 89 23.18 2.60 2.10
C SER A 89 24.01 2.36 0.83
N ALA A 90 25.30 2.73 0.85
CA ALA A 90 26.23 2.57 -0.27
C ALA A 90 26.38 1.11 -0.72
N ALA A 91 26.37 0.17 0.22
CA ALA A 91 26.44 -1.27 -0.04
C ALA A 91 25.27 -1.84 -0.86
N THR A 92 24.18 -1.08 -1.03
CA THR A 92 23.09 -1.45 -1.95
C THR A 92 23.45 -1.26 -3.42
N GLU A 93 24.48 -0.46 -3.71
CA GLU A 93 24.92 -0.08 -5.05
C GLU A 93 23.79 0.46 -5.95
N VAL A 94 22.78 1.08 -5.33
CA VAL A 94 21.72 1.78 -6.05
C VAL A 94 22.31 3.02 -6.72
N THR A 95 21.93 3.23 -7.97
CA THR A 95 22.35 4.35 -8.80
C THR A 95 21.20 5.31 -9.04
N VAL A 96 21.52 6.52 -9.50
CA VAL A 96 20.51 7.44 -10.05
C VAL A 96 19.72 6.79 -11.20
N GLU A 97 20.39 6.05 -12.08
CA GLU A 97 19.78 5.36 -13.23
C GLU A 97 18.70 4.36 -12.78
N ASP A 98 18.98 3.59 -11.72
CA ASP A 98 18.02 2.61 -11.17
C ASP A 98 16.70 3.27 -10.74
N LEU A 99 16.76 4.52 -10.26
CA LEU A 99 15.59 5.30 -9.86
C LEU A 99 14.87 5.92 -11.06
N ILE A 100 15.58 6.67 -11.91
CA ILE A 100 14.95 7.51 -12.94
C ILE A 100 14.42 6.71 -14.16
N THR A 101 14.93 5.50 -14.37
CA THR A 101 14.45 4.63 -15.45
C THR A 101 13.12 3.96 -15.12
N GLY A 102 12.78 3.84 -13.83
CA GLY A 102 11.52 3.30 -13.34
C GLY A 102 10.40 4.36 -13.23
N GLY A 103 9.20 3.89 -12.93
CA GLY A 103 8.10 4.79 -12.51
C GLY A 103 8.42 5.41 -11.15
N LEU A 104 8.10 6.68 -10.95
CA LEU A 104 8.40 7.44 -9.74
C LEU A 104 7.17 8.17 -9.21
N LEU A 105 6.99 8.17 -7.90
CA LEU A 105 6.09 9.06 -7.19
C LEU A 105 6.89 10.26 -6.70
N ALA A 106 6.41 11.47 -7.01
CA ALA A 106 6.99 12.73 -6.59
C ALA A 106 6.00 13.48 -5.68
N PHE A 107 6.46 13.90 -4.52
CA PHE A 107 5.64 14.64 -3.55
C PHE A 107 6.51 15.43 -2.56
N PRO A 108 6.00 16.55 -2.00
CA PRO A 108 6.68 17.27 -0.94
C PRO A 108 6.57 16.51 0.39
N ILE A 109 7.61 16.56 1.20
CA ILE A 109 7.70 15.88 2.49
C ILE A 109 8.31 16.82 3.54
N ASP A 110 7.81 16.71 4.77
CA ASP A 110 8.39 17.40 5.92
C ASP A 110 9.56 16.55 6.43
N LEU A 111 10.76 17.10 6.30
CA LEU A 111 12.01 16.44 6.65
C LEU A 111 12.95 17.47 7.26
N ASP A 112 13.45 17.18 8.46
CA ASP A 112 14.59 17.88 9.01
C ASP A 112 15.85 17.46 8.25
N TRP A 113 16.38 18.40 7.46
CA TRP A 113 17.51 18.18 6.57
C TRP A 113 18.82 17.94 7.32
N ASP A 114 19.02 18.64 8.43
CA ASP A 114 20.24 18.49 9.24
C ASP A 114 20.26 17.10 9.89
N SER A 115 19.13 16.67 10.44
CA SER A 115 18.97 15.30 10.97
C SER A 115 19.09 14.22 9.89
N PHE A 116 18.71 14.53 8.64
CA PHE A 116 18.87 13.62 7.50
C PHE A 116 20.34 13.47 7.07
N LEU A 117 21.10 14.56 7.06
CA LEU A 117 22.52 14.57 6.69
C LEU A 117 23.42 13.96 7.78
N ALA A 118 23.03 14.12 9.05
CA ALA A 118 23.73 13.56 10.21
C ALA A 118 22.84 12.60 11.02
N PRO A 119 22.39 11.48 10.42
CA PRO A 119 21.48 10.55 11.08
C PRO A 119 22.18 9.80 12.21
N ALA A 120 21.42 9.44 13.25
CA ALA A 120 21.93 8.63 14.35
C ALA A 120 22.35 7.22 13.91
N SER A 121 21.71 6.66 12.88
CA SER A 121 22.00 5.33 12.33
C SER A 121 21.42 5.17 10.93
N HIS A 122 21.79 4.10 10.22
CA HIS A 122 21.15 3.73 8.95
C HIS A 122 19.65 3.40 9.13
N GLU A 123 19.25 2.91 10.30
CA GLU A 123 17.83 2.65 10.59
C GLU A 123 17.02 3.95 10.55
N ALA A 124 17.60 5.10 10.91
CA ALA A 124 16.93 6.39 10.76
C ALA A 124 16.62 6.69 9.28
N HIS A 125 17.55 6.43 8.36
CA HIS A 125 17.29 6.52 6.92
C HIS A 125 16.20 5.54 6.46
N LEU A 126 16.23 4.30 6.92
CA LEU A 126 15.19 3.31 6.62
C LEU A 126 13.81 3.71 7.16
N HIS A 127 13.75 4.34 8.33
CA HIS A 127 12.53 4.93 8.86
C HIS A 127 12.01 6.07 7.98
N LEU A 128 12.88 6.90 7.42
CA LEU A 128 12.48 7.96 6.48
C LEU A 128 11.90 7.39 5.17
N ILE A 129 12.52 6.37 4.59
CA ILE A 129 11.96 5.68 3.40
C ILE A 129 10.59 5.10 3.76
N SER A 130 10.47 4.44 4.91
CA SER A 130 9.21 3.85 5.37
C SER A 130 8.12 4.91 5.61
N TYR A 131 8.50 6.07 6.16
CA TYR A 131 7.59 7.20 6.37
C TYR A 131 7.11 7.79 5.05
N ALA A 132 8.01 8.00 4.09
CA ALA A 132 7.67 8.45 2.73
C ALA A 132 6.76 7.44 2.01
N ALA A 133 7.10 6.15 2.08
CA ALA A 133 6.27 5.08 1.52
C ALA A 133 4.88 5.04 2.17
N ALA A 134 4.79 5.11 3.50
CA ALA A 134 3.50 5.14 4.19
C ALA A 134 2.65 6.37 3.81
N HIS A 135 3.28 7.52 3.52
CA HIS A 135 2.58 8.68 3.01
C HIS A 135 1.97 8.40 1.62
N ALA A 136 2.78 7.89 0.68
CA ALA A 136 2.34 7.53 -0.67
C ALA A 136 1.27 6.41 -0.66
N GLU A 137 1.42 5.42 0.21
CA GLU A 137 0.54 4.25 0.29
C GLU A 137 -0.90 4.59 0.69
N LYS A 138 -1.14 5.71 1.38
CA LYS A 138 -2.51 6.20 1.63
C LYS A 138 -3.27 6.43 0.32
N TYR A 139 -2.58 6.98 -0.68
CA TYR A 139 -3.13 7.23 -2.01
C TYR A 139 -3.20 5.95 -2.82
N MET A 140 -2.15 5.14 -2.75
CA MET A 140 -2.06 3.91 -3.53
C MET A 140 -3.06 2.85 -3.11
N ASN A 141 -3.36 2.72 -1.81
CA ASN A 141 -4.41 1.84 -1.33
C ASN A 141 -5.77 2.15 -1.98
N GLN A 142 -6.09 3.43 -2.16
CA GLN A 142 -7.31 3.82 -2.86
C GLN A 142 -7.25 3.54 -4.37
N ILE A 143 -6.11 3.80 -5.01
CA ILE A 143 -5.93 3.49 -6.44
C ILE A 143 -6.06 1.99 -6.69
N ARG A 144 -5.45 1.15 -5.84
CA ARG A 144 -5.60 -0.30 -5.89
C ARG A 144 -7.03 -0.72 -5.60
N PHE A 145 -7.70 -0.10 -4.64
CA PHE A 145 -9.11 -0.34 -4.39
C PHE A 145 -9.94 -0.10 -5.65
N ASP A 146 -9.83 1.06 -6.31
CA ASP A 146 -10.67 1.36 -7.47
C ASP A 146 -10.36 0.50 -8.69
N ASN A 147 -9.08 0.22 -8.96
CA ASN A 147 -8.65 -0.36 -10.22
C ASN A 147 -8.33 -1.85 -10.16
N CYS A 148 -7.94 -2.39 -9.00
CA CYS A 148 -7.55 -3.79 -8.86
C CYS A 148 -8.71 -4.65 -8.34
N ARG A 149 -8.61 -5.97 -8.55
CA ARG A 149 -9.61 -6.97 -8.12
C ARG A 149 -8.91 -8.16 -7.50
N ILE A 150 -9.56 -8.81 -6.52
CA ILE A 150 -8.96 -9.88 -5.71
C ILE A 150 -8.45 -11.07 -6.54
N ASN A 151 -9.09 -11.36 -7.67
CA ASN A 151 -8.76 -12.47 -8.56
C ASN A 151 -7.90 -12.06 -9.77
N THR A 152 -7.43 -10.81 -9.80
CA THR A 152 -6.65 -10.26 -10.93
C THR A 152 -5.35 -9.65 -10.39
N PRO A 153 -4.41 -10.47 -9.89
CA PRO A 153 -3.13 -9.97 -9.39
C PRO A 153 -2.28 -9.33 -10.50
N GLU A 154 -2.59 -9.60 -11.77
CA GLU A 154 -1.75 -9.19 -12.89
C GLU A 154 -1.68 -7.66 -13.08
N ILE A 155 -2.70 -6.95 -12.59
CA ILE A 155 -2.84 -5.49 -12.67
C ILE A 155 -2.46 -4.79 -11.36
N LEU A 156 -1.87 -5.50 -10.40
CA LEU A 156 -1.49 -4.92 -9.11
C LEU A 156 -0.14 -4.18 -9.25
N PRO A 157 -0.07 -2.88 -8.93
CA PRO A 157 1.19 -2.17 -8.81
C PRO A 157 1.93 -2.60 -7.53
N GLU A 158 3.26 -2.53 -7.51
CA GLU A 158 4.04 -2.83 -6.30
C GLU A 158 3.80 -1.79 -5.19
N ARG A 159 4.36 -2.05 -4.00
CA ARG A 159 4.42 -1.05 -2.94
C ARG A 159 5.42 0.05 -3.29
N ALA A 160 5.05 1.27 -2.94
CA ALA A 160 5.90 2.44 -3.15
C ALA A 160 7.22 2.31 -2.39
N GLY A 161 8.32 2.66 -3.03
CA GLY A 161 9.67 2.63 -2.47
C GLY A 161 10.52 1.46 -2.95
N LEU A 162 9.92 0.41 -3.51
CA LEU A 162 10.63 -0.78 -3.96
C LEU A 162 11.26 -0.60 -5.35
N LEU A 163 12.57 -0.87 -5.47
CA LEU A 163 13.26 -0.91 -6.76
C LEU A 163 13.16 -2.30 -7.39
N GLU A 164 12.64 -2.36 -8.62
CA GLU A 164 12.34 -3.63 -9.26
C GLU A 164 13.59 -4.48 -9.53
N ASN A 165 14.67 -3.83 -9.91
CA ASN A 165 15.89 -4.45 -10.41
C ASN A 165 16.88 -4.85 -9.30
N LYS A 166 16.79 -4.22 -8.12
CA LYS A 166 17.77 -4.35 -7.03
C LYS A 166 17.25 -5.03 -5.78
N GLN A 167 15.92 -5.24 -5.66
CA GLN A 167 15.28 -5.81 -4.46
C GLN A 167 15.50 -5.00 -3.17
N PHE A 168 15.98 -3.77 -3.28
CA PHE A 168 16.08 -2.82 -2.18
C PHE A 168 14.94 -1.81 -2.25
N SER A 169 14.65 -1.18 -1.13
CA SER A 169 13.87 0.04 -1.12
C SER A 169 14.81 1.24 -1.25
N ALA A 170 14.38 2.27 -1.97
CA ALA A 170 15.14 3.49 -2.15
C ALA A 170 14.25 4.71 -2.19
N ALA A 171 14.81 5.87 -1.91
CA ALA A 171 14.16 7.17 -2.12
C ALA A 171 15.24 8.22 -2.42
N LEU A 172 14.87 9.21 -3.24
CA LEU A 172 15.68 10.41 -3.45
C LEU A 172 15.02 11.58 -2.72
N PHE A 173 15.80 12.28 -1.91
CA PHE A 173 15.37 13.50 -1.23
C PHE A 173 16.10 14.71 -1.79
N TYR A 174 15.39 15.78 -2.12
CA TYR A 174 15.93 17.00 -2.69
C TYR A 174 15.56 18.21 -1.83
N THR A 175 16.51 19.13 -1.68
CA THR A 175 16.31 20.43 -1.01
C THR A 175 16.51 21.58 -2.01
N GLN A 176 15.57 22.53 -2.03
CA GLN A 176 15.70 23.72 -2.87
C GLN A 176 16.78 24.69 -2.35
N GLN A 177 17.01 24.71 -1.03
CA GLN A 177 17.94 25.64 -0.38
C GLN A 177 19.39 25.44 -0.87
N ASP A 178 19.85 24.20 -0.88
CA ASP A 178 21.21 23.84 -1.33
C ASP A 178 21.22 23.42 -2.82
N ASN A 179 20.02 23.20 -3.38
CA ASN A 179 19.82 22.70 -4.73
C ASN A 179 20.60 21.41 -4.98
N GLU A 180 20.43 20.44 -4.09
CA GLU A 180 21.12 19.16 -4.08
C GLU A 180 20.15 18.04 -3.67
N SER A 181 20.45 16.82 -4.10
CA SER A 181 19.70 15.63 -3.71
C SER A 181 20.57 14.45 -3.30
N TYR A 182 19.97 13.59 -2.48
CA TYR A 182 20.60 12.44 -1.86
C TYR A 182 19.70 11.23 -2.06
N ILE A 183 20.27 10.13 -2.56
CA ILE A 183 19.57 8.85 -2.67
C ILE A 183 19.89 8.04 -1.42
N ILE A 184 18.91 7.55 -0.68
CA ILE A 184 19.13 6.53 0.36
C ILE A 184 18.44 5.24 -0.01
N ALA A 185 19.05 4.10 0.36
CA ALA A 185 18.52 2.79 0.03
C ALA A 185 18.83 1.74 1.10
N GLY A 186 18.04 0.69 1.16
CA GLY A 186 18.28 -0.47 2.01
C GLY A 186 17.18 -1.52 1.98
N ASP A 187 17.33 -2.56 2.78
CA ASP A 187 16.43 -3.71 2.81
C ASP A 187 15.23 -3.46 3.73
N LEU A 188 14.09 -3.09 3.16
CA LEU A 188 12.82 -2.87 3.86
C LEU A 188 11.71 -3.83 3.43
N VAL A 189 11.70 -4.26 2.16
CA VAL A 189 10.57 -5.00 1.58
C VAL A 189 10.92 -6.47 1.42
N ARG A 190 10.15 -7.32 2.10
CA ARG A 190 10.39 -8.77 2.19
C ARG A 190 9.63 -9.61 1.16
N GLN A 191 8.65 -9.04 0.45
CA GLN A 191 7.77 -9.76 -0.46
C GLN A 191 7.50 -8.95 -1.73
N ARG A 192 7.43 -9.63 -2.89
CA ARG A 192 7.29 -9.01 -4.22
C ARG A 192 6.24 -9.74 -5.05
N PHE A 193 5.62 -9.01 -5.99
CA PHE A 193 4.68 -9.60 -6.95
C PHE A 193 5.38 -9.86 -8.27
N VAL A 194 5.51 -11.13 -8.63
CA VAL A 194 6.22 -11.56 -9.85
C VAL A 194 5.27 -11.78 -11.03
N THR A 195 3.95 -11.70 -10.83
CA THR A 195 2.94 -12.07 -11.84
C THR A 195 2.23 -10.87 -12.46
N GLY A 196 2.30 -10.73 -13.79
CA GLY A 196 1.51 -9.78 -14.59
C GLY A 196 2.25 -8.51 -15.01
N LEU A 197 1.52 -7.60 -15.67
CA LEU A 197 2.07 -6.41 -16.33
C LEU A 197 1.98 -5.13 -15.48
N GLY A 198 1.15 -5.11 -14.43
CA GLY A 198 0.94 -3.93 -13.61
C GLY A 198 -0.29 -3.11 -14.02
N LEU A 199 -0.45 -1.98 -13.35
CA LEU A 199 -1.61 -1.08 -13.52
C LEU A 199 -1.30 0.01 -14.55
N GLU A 200 -2.14 0.13 -15.57
CA GLU A 200 -2.17 1.29 -16.46
C GLU A 200 -3.09 2.37 -15.89
N ILE A 201 -2.57 3.59 -15.73
CA ILE A 201 -3.32 4.75 -15.25
C ILE A 201 -3.38 5.79 -16.35
N CYS A 202 -4.61 6.21 -16.68
CA CYS A 202 -4.86 7.20 -17.71
C CYS A 202 -5.48 8.47 -17.10
N GLY A 203 -4.92 9.62 -17.45
CA GLY A 203 -5.44 10.93 -17.08
C GLY A 203 -5.26 11.28 -15.60
N THR A 204 -5.67 12.49 -15.24
CA THR A 204 -5.52 13.04 -13.89
C THR A 204 -6.49 12.38 -12.89
N VAL A 205 -5.95 11.84 -11.80
CA VAL A 205 -6.69 11.24 -10.69
C VAL A 205 -6.56 12.17 -9.48
N VAL A 206 -7.31 13.27 -9.40
CA VAL A 206 -7.22 14.16 -8.20
C VAL A 206 -8.14 13.64 -7.12
N ARG A 207 -7.57 12.97 -6.12
CA ARG A 207 -8.29 12.55 -4.92
C ARG A 207 -8.14 13.56 -3.79
N THR A 208 -9.23 13.75 -3.06
CA THR A 208 -9.24 14.46 -1.79
C THR A 208 -9.47 13.45 -0.67
N PHE A 209 -8.66 13.54 0.37
CA PHE A 209 -8.75 12.66 1.53
C PHE A 209 -9.48 13.42 2.63
N PRO A 210 -10.69 12.98 3.01
CA PRO A 210 -11.43 13.59 4.10
C PRO A 210 -10.66 13.47 5.43
N SER A 211 -11.18 14.10 6.47
CA SER A 211 -10.74 13.86 7.84
C SER A 211 -11.96 13.48 8.67
N GLY A 212 -11.73 12.77 9.79
CA GLY A 212 -12.80 12.33 10.69
C GLY A 212 -12.73 10.86 11.03
N GLU A 213 -13.61 10.43 11.92
CA GLU A 213 -13.66 9.07 12.45
C GLU A 213 -13.91 8.03 11.36
N VAL A 214 -14.96 8.19 10.56
CA VAL A 214 -15.29 7.25 9.47
C VAL A 214 -14.21 7.24 8.42
N TRP A 215 -13.59 8.38 8.12
CA TRP A 215 -12.45 8.42 7.22
C TRP A 215 -11.27 7.59 7.76
N ASN A 216 -10.89 7.74 9.03
CA ASN A 216 -9.81 6.95 9.62
C ASN A 216 -10.11 5.45 9.55
N ILE A 217 -11.36 5.06 9.79
CA ILE A 217 -11.82 3.68 9.66
C ILE A 217 -11.69 3.19 8.21
N THR A 218 -12.14 4.01 7.25
CA THR A 218 -12.09 3.70 5.81
C THR A 218 -10.66 3.59 5.32
N SER A 219 -9.77 4.50 5.72
CA SER A 219 -8.35 4.48 5.37
C SER A 219 -7.66 3.20 5.83
N HIS A 220 -7.98 2.70 7.03
CA HIS A 220 -7.46 1.43 7.51
C HIS A 220 -8.08 0.24 6.75
N ALA A 221 -9.38 0.28 6.46
CA ALA A 221 -10.03 -0.75 5.65
C ALA A 221 -9.43 -0.87 4.23
N LEU A 222 -9.01 0.24 3.63
CA LEU A 222 -8.31 0.24 2.34
C LEU A 222 -6.92 -0.41 2.41
N GLN A 223 -6.19 -0.21 3.51
CA GLN A 223 -4.93 -0.91 3.76
C GLN A 223 -5.19 -2.41 3.88
N MET A 224 -6.15 -2.83 4.71
CA MET A 224 -6.50 -4.25 4.88
C MET A 224 -6.98 -4.89 3.57
N HIS A 225 -7.69 -4.13 2.73
CA HIS A 225 -8.08 -4.56 1.39
C HIS A 225 -6.86 -4.77 0.49
N THR A 226 -5.91 -3.84 0.51
CA THR A 226 -4.63 -3.99 -0.20
C THR A 226 -3.86 -5.21 0.30
N ASP A 227 -3.79 -5.44 1.61
CA ASP A 227 -3.16 -6.63 2.18
C ASP A 227 -3.87 -7.93 1.72
N ALA A 228 -5.17 -7.89 1.47
CA ALA A 228 -5.89 -9.02 0.85
C ALA A 228 -5.55 -9.19 -0.63
N LEU A 229 -5.44 -8.11 -1.41
CA LEU A 229 -5.00 -8.17 -2.82
C LEU A 229 -3.58 -8.76 -2.93
N GLU A 230 -2.73 -8.37 -2.00
CA GLU A 230 -1.31 -8.73 -1.91
C GLU A 230 -1.05 -10.12 -1.31
N ALA A 231 -2.07 -10.82 -0.82
CA ALA A 231 -1.83 -12.08 -0.13
C ALA A 231 -1.29 -13.16 -1.11
N PRO A 232 -0.28 -13.96 -0.70
CA PRO A 232 0.50 -14.80 -1.61
C PRO A 232 -0.24 -16.06 -2.12
N ASN A 233 -1.38 -16.40 -1.54
CA ASN A 233 -2.21 -17.56 -1.93
C ASN A 233 -3.68 -17.35 -1.53
N ASP A 234 -4.58 -18.19 -2.04
CA ASP A 234 -6.03 -18.01 -1.88
C ASP A 234 -6.46 -18.18 -0.42
N THR A 235 -5.77 -19.06 0.35
CA THR A 235 -5.98 -19.17 1.80
C THR A 235 -5.68 -17.85 2.53
N ALA A 236 -4.55 -17.21 2.24
CA ALA A 236 -4.16 -15.95 2.85
C ALA A 236 -5.11 -14.81 2.43
N LYS A 237 -5.55 -14.77 1.16
CA LYS A 237 -6.58 -13.83 0.68
C LYS A 237 -7.87 -13.98 1.48
N PHE A 238 -8.33 -15.22 1.66
CA PHE A 238 -9.53 -15.52 2.44
C PHE A 238 -9.41 -15.01 3.89
N ILE A 239 -8.28 -15.29 4.56
CA ILE A 239 -8.04 -14.84 5.94
C ILE A 239 -8.07 -13.31 6.03
N ASN A 240 -7.37 -12.62 5.12
CA ASN A 240 -7.35 -11.14 5.11
C ASN A 240 -8.74 -10.56 4.83
N LEU A 241 -9.53 -11.15 3.95
CA LEU A 241 -10.91 -10.72 3.70
C LEU A 241 -11.84 -10.98 4.89
N ILE A 242 -11.70 -12.11 5.61
CA ILE A 242 -12.46 -12.34 6.85
C ILE A 242 -12.13 -11.27 7.90
N ASN A 243 -10.84 -11.00 8.10
CA ASN A 243 -10.40 -9.97 9.05
C ASN A 243 -10.92 -8.59 8.67
N LEU A 244 -10.91 -8.25 7.37
CA LEU A 244 -11.48 -7.02 6.85
C LEU A 244 -12.99 -6.93 7.11
N LEU A 245 -13.74 -8.01 6.88
CA LEU A 245 -15.19 -8.03 7.14
C LEU A 245 -15.50 -7.91 8.65
N ASP A 246 -14.72 -8.54 9.51
CA ASP A 246 -14.84 -8.39 10.97
C ASP A 246 -14.57 -6.93 11.40
N TYR A 247 -13.48 -6.34 10.90
CA TYR A 247 -13.13 -4.94 11.14
C TYR A 247 -14.22 -3.97 10.65
N LEU A 248 -14.74 -4.17 9.43
CA LEU A 248 -15.82 -3.35 8.88
C LEU A 248 -17.13 -3.47 9.67
N ALA A 249 -17.36 -4.58 10.38
CA ALA A 249 -18.52 -4.75 11.23
C ALA A 249 -18.38 -4.02 12.58
N ALA A 250 -17.17 -4.01 13.15
CA ALA A 250 -16.85 -3.31 14.39
C ALA A 250 -15.37 -2.89 14.43
N PRO A 251 -15.03 -1.66 14.01
CA PRO A 251 -13.64 -1.22 13.90
C PRO A 251 -12.99 -0.93 15.25
N SER A 252 -13.78 -0.73 16.31
CA SER A 252 -13.30 -0.39 17.65
C SER A 252 -13.49 -1.50 18.68
N ASP A 253 -14.20 -2.58 18.33
CA ASP A 253 -14.62 -3.61 19.26
C ASP A 253 -14.51 -5.01 18.64
N TYR A 254 -14.30 -6.01 19.49
CA TYR A 254 -14.49 -7.40 19.09
C TYR A 254 -15.98 -7.76 19.06
N LEU A 255 -16.47 -8.25 17.92
CA LEU A 255 -17.79 -8.87 17.82
C LEU A 255 -17.67 -10.37 17.54
N PRO A 256 -18.50 -11.22 18.19
CA PRO A 256 -18.70 -12.58 17.73
C PRO A 256 -19.13 -12.58 16.25
N MET A 257 -18.58 -13.50 15.45
CA MET A 257 -18.84 -13.60 14.00
C MET A 257 -20.34 -13.60 13.65
N ALA A 258 -21.19 -14.19 14.51
CA ALA A 258 -22.63 -14.18 14.34
C ALA A 258 -23.25 -12.77 14.29
N LYS A 259 -22.70 -11.83 15.07
CA LYS A 259 -23.11 -10.41 15.06
C LYS A 259 -22.45 -9.65 13.92
N ALA A 260 -21.17 -9.93 13.65
CA ALA A 260 -20.42 -9.27 12.58
C ALA A 260 -21.09 -9.49 11.21
N LYS A 261 -21.40 -10.74 10.86
CA LYS A 261 -22.08 -11.07 9.59
C LYS A 261 -23.44 -10.39 9.43
N ALA A 262 -24.20 -10.25 10.51
CA ALA A 262 -25.50 -9.57 10.48
C ALA A 262 -25.37 -8.08 10.16
N LYS A 263 -24.33 -7.42 10.70
CA LYS A 263 -24.02 -6.01 10.39
C LYS A 263 -23.59 -5.83 8.94
N ILE A 264 -22.74 -6.72 8.42
CA ILE A 264 -22.33 -6.69 7.00
C ILE A 264 -23.53 -6.94 6.08
N ALA A 265 -24.29 -8.01 6.32
CA ALA A 265 -25.46 -8.35 5.52
C ALA A 265 -26.48 -7.20 5.48
N ARG A 266 -26.78 -6.58 6.62
CA ARG A 266 -27.69 -5.43 6.72
C ARG A 266 -27.17 -4.20 5.97
N HIS A 267 -25.86 -4.00 5.95
CA HIS A 267 -25.24 -2.88 5.25
C HIS A 267 -25.34 -3.05 3.72
N VAL A 268 -25.12 -4.28 3.24
CA VAL A 268 -25.01 -4.62 1.81
C VAL A 268 -26.37 -4.89 1.14
N ALA A 269 -27.28 -5.58 1.82
CA ALA A 269 -28.54 -6.03 1.25
C ALA A 269 -29.48 -4.87 0.87
N LYS A 270 -30.16 -5.02 -0.27
CA LYS A 270 -31.21 -4.09 -0.72
C LYS A 270 -32.62 -4.60 -0.42
N THR A 271 -32.77 -5.92 -0.29
CA THR A 271 -34.05 -6.59 -0.02
C THR A 271 -33.90 -7.63 1.08
N ARG A 272 -35.01 -8.02 1.71
CA ARG A 272 -35.00 -9.07 2.74
C ARG A 272 -34.48 -10.40 2.18
N SER A 273 -34.88 -10.76 0.97
CA SER A 273 -34.39 -11.96 0.28
C SER A 273 -32.87 -11.93 0.09
N GLU A 274 -32.32 -10.79 -0.36
CA GLU A 274 -30.86 -10.62 -0.46
C GLU A 274 -30.17 -10.72 0.90
N TYR A 275 -30.76 -10.14 1.95
CA TYR A 275 -30.21 -10.26 3.31
C TYR A 275 -30.15 -11.73 3.75
N ASP A 276 -31.24 -12.47 3.61
CA ASP A 276 -31.31 -13.88 4.02
C ASP A 276 -30.31 -14.73 3.20
N ALA A 277 -30.16 -14.45 1.89
CA ALA A 277 -29.17 -15.11 1.03
C ALA A 277 -27.73 -14.81 1.47
N ILE A 278 -27.41 -13.56 1.81
CA ILE A 278 -26.09 -13.18 2.33
C ILE A 278 -25.82 -13.87 3.67
N ILE A 279 -26.81 -13.92 4.56
CA ILE A 279 -26.67 -14.63 5.86
C ILE A 279 -26.37 -16.11 5.65
N GLU A 280 -27.03 -16.76 4.68
CA GLU A 280 -26.77 -18.15 4.33
C GLU A 280 -25.37 -18.35 3.75
N ASP A 281 -24.92 -17.49 2.82
CA ASP A 281 -23.54 -17.54 2.31
C ASP A 281 -22.53 -17.35 3.45
N PHE A 282 -22.78 -16.42 4.39
CA PHE A 282 -21.92 -16.29 5.57
C PHE A 282 -21.91 -17.54 6.47
N LYS A 283 -22.98 -18.36 6.51
CA LYS A 283 -22.90 -19.65 7.20
C LYS A 283 -21.89 -20.54 6.50
N PHE A 284 -21.96 -20.68 5.18
CA PHE A 284 -20.96 -21.42 4.40
C PHE A 284 -19.54 -20.89 4.63
N LEU A 285 -19.34 -19.57 4.59
CA LEU A 285 -18.04 -18.94 4.82
C LEU A 285 -17.50 -19.17 6.24
N THR A 286 -18.34 -19.45 7.24
CA THR A 286 -17.91 -19.42 8.65
C THR A 286 -18.13 -20.70 9.43
N SER A 287 -19.33 -21.28 9.41
CA SER A 287 -19.75 -22.29 10.38
C SER A 287 -20.83 -23.25 9.88
N ALA A 288 -20.92 -23.50 8.57
CA ALA A 288 -21.90 -24.44 8.02
C ALA A 288 -21.65 -25.85 8.55
N LYS A 289 -22.73 -26.60 8.78
CA LYS A 289 -22.69 -27.95 9.33
C LYS A 289 -23.42 -28.93 8.43
N ASP A 290 -22.89 -30.13 8.30
CA ASP A 290 -23.52 -31.22 7.55
C ASP A 290 -24.57 -31.97 8.39
N GLU A 291 -25.16 -33.02 7.80
CA GLU A 291 -26.16 -33.88 8.45
C GLU A 291 -25.62 -34.58 9.70
N ASP A 292 -24.30 -34.83 9.74
CA ASP A 292 -23.58 -35.43 10.88
C ASP A 292 -23.12 -34.39 11.92
N ASN A 293 -23.56 -33.13 11.79
CA ASN A 293 -23.21 -31.99 12.65
C ASN A 293 -21.70 -31.66 12.66
N GLN A 294 -20.94 -32.12 11.66
CA GLN A 294 -19.57 -31.71 11.43
C GLN A 294 -19.52 -30.36 10.73
N ASN A 295 -18.60 -29.49 11.16
CA ASN A 295 -18.50 -28.13 10.63
C ASN A 295 -17.63 -28.12 9.36
N PHE A 296 -18.26 -27.91 8.21
CA PHE A 296 -17.59 -27.73 6.91
C PHE A 296 -17.41 -26.26 6.52
N GLY A 297 -17.80 -25.32 7.39
CA GLY A 297 -17.62 -23.89 7.16
C GLY A 297 -16.14 -23.52 6.94
N LEU A 298 -15.88 -22.63 5.98
CA LEU A 298 -14.52 -22.33 5.52
C LEU A 298 -13.65 -21.75 6.64
N ARG A 299 -14.11 -20.70 7.33
CA ARG A 299 -13.37 -20.07 8.43
C ARG A 299 -13.02 -21.06 9.53
N HIS A 300 -13.94 -21.95 9.90
CA HIS A 300 -13.68 -22.93 10.94
C HIS A 300 -12.54 -23.88 10.54
N ASN A 301 -12.62 -24.43 9.33
CA ASN A 301 -11.62 -25.36 8.83
C ASN A 301 -10.25 -24.68 8.60
N ILE A 302 -10.24 -23.44 8.10
CA ILE A 302 -8.99 -22.72 7.84
C ILE A 302 -8.35 -22.22 9.14
N ILE A 303 -9.10 -21.52 9.99
CA ILE A 303 -8.54 -20.86 11.19
C ILE A 303 -8.38 -21.83 12.37
N HIS A 304 -9.32 -22.75 12.58
CA HIS A 304 -9.31 -23.62 13.77
C HIS A 304 -8.72 -25.00 13.51
N ILE A 305 -8.83 -25.53 12.29
CA ILE A 305 -8.30 -26.84 11.93
C ILE A 305 -6.97 -26.73 11.15
N GLY A 306 -6.68 -25.57 10.55
CA GLY A 306 -5.44 -25.35 9.80
C GLY A 306 -5.47 -25.90 8.37
N LYS A 307 -6.67 -26.14 7.79
CA LYS A 307 -6.81 -26.54 6.39
C LYS A 307 -6.51 -25.38 5.45
N ARG A 308 -6.11 -25.69 4.22
CA ARG A 308 -5.97 -24.70 3.15
C ARG A 308 -7.26 -24.64 2.32
N LEU A 309 -7.62 -23.46 1.86
CA LEU A 309 -8.75 -23.26 0.94
C LEU A 309 -8.54 -24.06 -0.35
N GLU A 310 -7.29 -24.18 -0.80
CA GLU A 310 -6.87 -24.97 -1.96
C GLU A 310 -7.15 -26.47 -1.80
N ASP A 311 -7.18 -26.99 -0.57
CA ASP A 311 -7.49 -28.40 -0.27
C ASP A 311 -9.01 -28.64 -0.13
N MET A 312 -9.79 -27.57 0.02
CA MET A 312 -11.23 -27.64 0.29
C MET A 312 -12.10 -27.38 -0.93
N LEU A 313 -11.64 -26.55 -1.86
CA LEU A 313 -12.41 -26.05 -3.00
C LEU A 313 -11.60 -26.09 -4.29
N ILE A 314 -12.28 -26.35 -5.41
CA ILE A 314 -11.64 -26.27 -6.73
C ILE A 314 -11.39 -24.81 -7.14
N ALA A 315 -10.51 -24.58 -8.13
CA ALA A 315 -10.04 -23.23 -8.47
C ALA A 315 -11.17 -22.25 -8.86
N THR A 316 -12.22 -22.72 -9.54
CA THR A 316 -13.38 -21.88 -9.90
C THR A 316 -14.17 -21.45 -8.67
N GLU A 317 -14.46 -22.38 -7.76
CA GLU A 317 -15.15 -22.11 -6.50
C GLU A 317 -14.37 -21.14 -5.62
N ARG A 318 -13.03 -21.29 -5.54
CA ARG A 318 -12.17 -20.35 -4.80
C ARG A 318 -12.29 -18.93 -5.35
N LYS A 319 -12.21 -18.77 -6.67
CA LYS A 319 -12.39 -17.47 -7.32
C LYS A 319 -13.75 -16.86 -6.99
N GLU A 320 -14.82 -17.66 -7.04
CA GLU A 320 -16.17 -17.20 -6.72
C GLU A 320 -16.29 -16.78 -5.24
N VAL A 321 -15.77 -17.57 -4.31
CA VAL A 321 -15.77 -17.26 -2.88
C VAL A 321 -15.03 -15.95 -2.61
N LEU A 322 -13.80 -15.81 -3.13
CA LEU A 322 -13.00 -14.61 -2.94
C LEU A 322 -13.68 -13.38 -3.57
N ALA A 323 -14.26 -13.52 -4.76
CA ALA A 323 -14.99 -12.43 -5.42
C ALA A 323 -16.22 -11.97 -4.64
N ARG A 324 -16.99 -12.91 -4.06
CA ARG A 324 -18.16 -12.57 -3.24
C ARG A 324 -17.75 -11.82 -1.97
N MET A 325 -16.73 -12.31 -1.26
CA MET A 325 -16.22 -11.67 -0.05
C MET A 325 -15.65 -10.28 -0.32
N ASP A 326 -14.86 -10.14 -1.39
CA ASP A 326 -14.36 -8.85 -1.89
C ASP A 326 -15.54 -7.92 -2.21
N GLY A 327 -16.56 -8.40 -2.91
CA GLY A 327 -17.78 -7.64 -3.20
C GLY A 327 -18.48 -7.10 -1.96
N TYR A 328 -18.61 -7.89 -0.90
CA TYR A 328 -19.17 -7.43 0.38
C TYR A 328 -18.31 -6.34 1.02
N ALA A 329 -17.00 -6.55 1.11
CA ALA A 329 -16.08 -5.59 1.71
C ALA A 329 -16.06 -4.26 0.94
N ARG A 330 -15.93 -4.34 -0.39
CA ARG A 330 -15.92 -3.17 -1.27
C ARG A 330 -17.20 -2.37 -1.16
N LYS A 331 -18.36 -3.02 -1.13
CA LYS A 331 -19.64 -2.31 -1.00
C LYS A 331 -19.73 -1.49 0.29
N VAL A 332 -19.22 -2.04 1.40
CA VAL A 332 -19.16 -1.31 2.68
C VAL A 332 -18.16 -0.16 2.59
N ILE A 333 -16.95 -0.39 2.10
CA ILE A 333 -15.91 0.65 1.95
C ILE A 333 -16.40 1.81 1.07
N GLU A 334 -17.06 1.53 -0.06
CA GLU A 334 -17.65 2.53 -0.95
C GLU A 334 -18.71 3.39 -0.26
N ASP A 335 -19.52 2.80 0.62
CA ASP A 335 -20.52 3.55 1.38
C ASP A 335 -19.87 4.34 2.51
N LEU A 336 -18.84 3.82 3.17
CA LEU A 336 -18.06 4.56 4.18
C LEU A 336 -17.35 5.78 3.58
N PHE A 337 -16.87 5.69 2.34
CA PHE A 337 -16.34 6.84 1.60
C PHE A 337 -17.31 8.01 1.54
N LYS A 338 -18.59 7.73 1.23
CA LYS A 338 -19.66 8.73 1.14
C LYS A 338 -20.02 9.30 2.51
N LEU A 339 -19.73 8.56 3.58
CA LEU A 339 -19.99 8.93 4.97
C LEU A 339 -18.72 9.43 5.69
N SER A 340 -17.65 9.71 4.96
CA SER A 340 -16.31 10.00 5.52
C SER A 340 -16.27 11.17 6.53
N GLY A 341 -17.16 12.15 6.39
CA GLY A 341 -17.31 13.27 7.33
C GLY A 341 -18.24 13.00 8.53
N GLN A 342 -18.75 11.78 8.69
CA GLN A 342 -19.65 11.38 9.76
C GLN A 342 -18.93 10.62 10.88
N THR A 343 -19.65 10.32 11.95
CA THR A 343 -19.20 9.46 13.06
C THR A 343 -19.53 7.99 12.80
N TRP A 344 -18.89 7.08 13.51
CA TRP A 344 -19.23 5.66 13.42
C TRP A 344 -20.66 5.39 13.93
N SER A 345 -21.13 6.18 14.90
CA SER A 345 -22.52 6.13 15.38
C SER A 345 -23.52 6.38 14.24
N ASP A 346 -23.21 7.30 13.31
CA ASP A 346 -24.07 7.58 12.16
C ASP A 346 -24.14 6.38 11.19
N VAL A 347 -23.01 5.67 11.01
CA VAL A 347 -22.95 4.44 10.23
C VAL A 347 -23.82 3.34 10.85
N GLU A 348 -23.79 3.20 12.18
CA GLU A 348 -24.63 2.24 12.90
C GLU A 348 -26.12 2.62 12.88
N ALA A 349 -26.44 3.91 12.94
CA ALA A 349 -27.80 4.40 12.75
C ALA A 349 -28.32 4.11 11.33
N MET A 350 -27.49 4.34 10.31
CA MET A 350 -27.80 4.01 8.92
C MET A 350 -28.04 2.51 8.75
N ARG A 351 -27.14 1.67 9.29
CA ARG A 351 -27.32 0.21 9.30
C ARG A 351 -28.65 -0.16 9.96
N SER A 352 -28.95 0.39 11.14
CA SER A 352 -30.19 0.11 11.86
C SER A 352 -31.43 0.50 11.06
N SER A 353 -31.43 1.68 10.43
CA SER A 353 -32.51 2.12 9.54
C SER A 353 -32.69 1.18 8.34
N LYS A 354 -31.59 0.74 7.70
CA LYS A 354 -31.67 -0.28 6.65
C LYS A 354 -32.29 -1.56 7.17
N GLY A 355 -31.92 -2.01 8.37
CA GLY A 355 -32.50 -3.20 9.01
C GLY A 355 -34.02 -3.11 9.14
N ASN A 356 -34.54 -1.99 9.64
CA ASN A 356 -35.97 -1.77 9.76
C ASN A 356 -36.68 -1.81 8.39
N ASN A 357 -36.07 -1.21 7.35
CA ASN A 357 -36.61 -1.22 5.99
C ASN A 357 -36.62 -2.63 5.36
N LEU A 358 -35.77 -3.53 5.85
CA LEU A 358 -35.73 -4.96 5.47
C LEU A 358 -36.65 -5.83 6.35
N GLY A 359 -37.33 -5.26 7.35
CA GLY A 359 -38.18 -5.97 8.30
C GLY A 359 -37.41 -6.89 9.27
N LEU A 360 -36.20 -6.48 9.69
CA LEU A 360 -35.31 -7.24 10.58
C LEU A 360 -35.40 -6.85 12.05
#